data_AF-A0A529SFC8-F1
#
_entry.id   AF-A0A529SFC8-F1
#
_cell.length_a   1.000
_cell.length_b   1.000
_cell.length_c   1.000
_cell.angle_alpha   90.00
_cell.angle_beta   90.00
_cell.angle_gamma   90.00
#
_symmetry.space_group_name_H-M   'P 1'
#
loop_
_entity.id
_entity.type
_entity.pdbx_description
1 polymer ?
#
loop_
_entity_poly.entity_id
_entity_poly.type
_entity_poly.pdbx_seq_one_letter_code
_entity_poly.pdbx_strand_id
1 'polypeptide(L)'
;YKSHREANGFTWGPIAEVAKLFAGIFICIVPVIAILRAGHDGALAPLVALVTSADGQPNDLAYFWLTGALSSFLDNAPTYLVFFELAGGDAQHLMTEAASTLAAISAGAVFMGANTYI
;
A
#
# COMPACT_ATOMS: atom_id res chain seq x y z
N TYR A 1 32.08 5.19 22.32
CA TYR A 1 30.92 4.41 21.82
C TYR A 1 29.72 4.41 22.76
N LYS A 2 29.83 4.14 24.07
CA LYS A 2 28.65 4.21 25.00
C LYS A 2 28.11 5.63 25.25
N SER A 3 28.96 6.66 25.26
CA SER A 3 28.60 8.05 25.62
C SER A 3 27.58 8.73 24.68
N HIS A 4 27.44 8.28 23.43
CA HIS A 4 26.52 8.91 22.47
C HIS A 4 25.07 8.39 22.56
N ARG A 5 24.85 7.16 23.08
CA ARG A 5 23.50 6.60 23.23
C ARG A 5 22.73 7.22 24.38
N GLU A 6 23.41 7.47 25.49
CA GLU A 6 22.82 8.10 26.69
C GLU A 6 22.57 9.59 26.46
N ALA A 7 23.47 10.29 25.76
CA ALA A 7 23.30 11.71 25.43
C ALA A 7 22.13 11.99 24.47
N ASN A 8 21.79 11.03 23.60
CA ASN A 8 20.65 11.14 22.68
C ASN A 8 19.31 10.69 23.29
N GLY A 9 19.29 10.19 24.53
CA GLY A 9 18.04 9.79 25.21
C GLY A 9 17.25 8.69 24.48
N PHE A 10 17.92 7.80 23.73
CA PHE A 10 17.26 6.70 23.03
C PHE A 10 16.63 5.72 24.03
N THR A 11 15.33 5.86 24.25
CA THR A 11 14.51 4.94 25.05
C THR A 11 13.75 3.98 24.13
N TRP A 12 13.34 2.84 24.68
CA TRP A 12 12.54 1.85 23.94
C TRP A 12 11.05 2.24 23.80
N GLY A 13 10.60 3.29 24.51
CA GLY A 13 9.21 3.75 24.49
C GLY A 13 8.69 4.07 23.08
N PRO A 14 9.37 4.93 22.30
CA PRO A 14 8.96 5.26 20.94
C PRO A 14 8.85 4.04 20.01
N ILE A 15 9.77 3.07 20.13
CA ILE A 15 9.72 1.84 19.32
C ILE A 15 8.48 1.01 19.67
N ALA A 16 8.12 0.92 20.97
CA ALA A 16 6.93 0.22 21.41
C ALA A 16 5.63 0.91 20.95
N GLU A 17 5.62 2.24 20.83
CA GLU A 17 4.49 2.99 20.28
C GLU A 17 4.30 2.73 18.79
N VAL A 18 5.38 2.80 18.01
CA VAL A 18 5.37 2.45 16.58
C VAL A 18 4.87 1.02 16.38
N ALA A 19 5.35 0.06 17.19
CA ALA A 19 4.90 -1.33 17.09
C ALA A 19 3.38 -1.48 17.32
N LYS A 20 2.82 -0.76 18.29
CA LYS A 20 1.36 -0.78 18.55
C LYS A 20 0.57 -0.13 17.41
N LEU A 21 1.06 0.99 16.87
CA LEU A 21 0.43 1.66 15.72
C LEU A 21 0.40 0.74 14.50
N PHE A 22 1.54 0.16 14.12
CA PHE A 22 1.61 -0.80 13.02
C PHE A 22 0.69 -2.01 13.24
N ALA A 23 0.68 -2.61 14.43
CA ALA A 23 -0.21 -3.73 14.72
C ALA A 23 -1.68 -3.33 14.55
N GLY A 24 -2.09 -2.16 15.06
CA GLY A 24 -3.45 -1.65 14.90
C GLY A 24 -3.83 -1.43 13.44
N ILE A 25 -2.97 -0.75 12.67
CA ILE A 25 -3.18 -0.47 11.25
C ILE A 25 -3.34 -1.77 10.44
N PHE A 26 -2.44 -2.74 10.64
CA PHE A 26 -2.48 -4.01 9.91
C PHE A 26 -3.65 -4.91 10.32
N ILE A 27 -4.11 -4.87 11.56
CA ILE A 27 -5.33 -5.58 11.95
C ILE A 27 -6.56 -4.96 11.27
N CYS A 28 -6.64 -3.63 11.24
CA CYS A 28 -7.75 -2.90 10.64
C CYS A 28 -7.84 -3.06 9.11
N ILE A 29 -6.73 -3.29 8.41
CA ILE A 29 -6.72 -3.44 6.95
C ILE A 29 -7.13 -4.85 6.47
N VAL A 30 -7.05 -5.88 7.32
CA VAL A 30 -7.38 -7.27 6.94
C VAL A 30 -8.79 -7.43 6.32
N PRO A 31 -9.87 -6.88 6.92
CA PRO A 31 -11.20 -6.96 6.31
C PRO A 31 -11.28 -6.25 4.96
N VAL A 32 -10.55 -5.14 4.79
CA VAL A 32 -10.51 -4.38 3.52
C VAL A 32 -9.87 -5.23 2.42
N ILE A 33 -8.76 -5.88 2.71
CA ILE A 33 -8.09 -6.80 1.78
C ILE A 33 -9.01 -7.97 1.40
N ALA A 34 -9.74 -8.53 2.36
CA ALA A 34 -10.68 -9.61 2.09
C ALA A 34 -11.82 -9.19 1.13
N ILE A 35 -12.31 -7.95 1.25
CA ILE A 35 -13.32 -7.40 0.33
C ILE A 35 -12.71 -7.14 -1.06
N LEU A 36 -11.47 -6.64 -1.13
CA LEU A 36 -10.77 -6.39 -2.39
C LEU A 36 -10.55 -7.66 -3.20
N ARG A 37 -10.27 -8.79 -2.54
CA ARG A 37 -10.13 -10.10 -3.19
C ARG A 37 -11.41 -10.60 -3.89
N ALA A 38 -12.58 -10.06 -3.55
CA ALA A 38 -13.80 -10.34 -4.29
C ALA A 38 -13.82 -9.68 -5.68
N GLY A 39 -12.89 -8.74 -5.95
CA GLY A 39 -12.62 -8.22 -7.29
C GLY A 39 -13.85 -7.54 -7.94
N HIS A 40 -14.09 -7.87 -9.22
CA HIS A 40 -15.19 -7.31 -10.01
C HIS A 40 -16.59 -7.68 -9.50
N ASP A 41 -16.72 -8.73 -8.70
CA ASP A 41 -17.98 -9.15 -8.07
C ASP A 41 -18.11 -8.64 -6.62
N GLY A 42 -17.08 -7.94 -6.14
CA GLY A 42 -16.99 -7.39 -4.79
C GLY A 42 -17.58 -6.00 -4.65
N ALA A 43 -17.74 -5.55 -3.41
CA ALA A 43 -18.21 -4.19 -3.10
C ALA A 43 -17.30 -3.07 -3.64
N LEU A 44 -16.07 -3.40 -4.05
CA LEU A 44 -15.08 -2.48 -4.59
C LEU A 44 -14.91 -2.58 -6.12
N ALA A 45 -15.83 -3.23 -6.82
CA ALA A 45 -15.86 -3.31 -8.28
C ALA A 45 -15.69 -1.95 -9.01
N PRO A 46 -16.24 -0.81 -8.52
CA PRO A 46 -15.97 0.49 -9.13
C PRO A 46 -14.49 0.89 -9.09
N LEU A 47 -13.78 0.51 -8.02
CA LEU A 47 -12.36 0.81 -7.87
C LEU A 47 -11.51 -0.07 -8.79
N VAL A 48 -11.90 -1.35 -8.95
CA VAL A 48 -11.30 -2.26 -9.93
C VAL A 48 -11.51 -1.71 -11.36
N ALA A 49 -12.71 -1.24 -11.69
CA ALA A 49 -13.01 -0.67 -13.00
C ALA A 49 -12.19 0.60 -13.32
N LEU A 50 -11.78 1.38 -12.31
CA LEU A 50 -10.94 2.56 -12.51
C LEU A 50 -9.48 2.20 -12.83
N VAL A 51 -9.00 1.04 -12.40
CA VAL A 51 -7.62 0.57 -12.64
C VAL A 51 -7.52 -0.43 -13.80
N THR A 52 -8.65 -0.86 -14.36
CA THR A 52 -8.71 -1.80 -15.48
C THR A 52 -9.02 -1.06 -16.77
N SER A 53 -8.22 -1.31 -17.81
CA SER A 53 -8.43 -0.74 -19.15
C SER A 53 -9.63 -1.40 -19.85
N ALA A 54 -10.10 -0.81 -20.95
CA ALA A 54 -11.24 -1.34 -21.73
C ALA A 54 -11.00 -2.78 -22.25
N ASP A 55 -9.72 -3.16 -22.44
CA ASP A 55 -9.30 -4.49 -22.87
C ASP A 55 -9.17 -5.50 -21.71
N GLY A 56 -9.54 -5.12 -20.49
CA GLY A 56 -9.46 -5.97 -19.29
C GLY A 56 -8.07 -6.07 -18.66
N GLN A 57 -7.07 -5.35 -19.20
CA GLN A 57 -5.70 -5.33 -18.70
C GLN A 57 -5.49 -4.25 -17.62
N PRO A 58 -4.53 -4.43 -16.69
CA PRO A 58 -4.14 -3.39 -15.74
C PRO A 58 -3.72 -2.09 -16.44
N ASN A 59 -4.24 -0.95 -15.98
CA ASN A 59 -3.82 0.36 -16.44
C ASN A 59 -2.79 0.94 -15.47
N ASP A 60 -1.51 0.81 -15.81
CA ASP A 60 -0.40 1.25 -14.96
C ASP A 60 -0.47 2.72 -14.55
N LEU A 61 -0.94 3.60 -15.44
CA LEU A 61 -1.07 5.02 -15.12
C LEU A 61 -2.17 5.25 -14.08
N ALA A 62 -3.28 4.52 -14.20
CA ALA A 62 -4.35 4.56 -13.20
C ALA A 62 -3.87 3.99 -11.86
N TYR A 63 -3.14 2.86 -11.88
CA TYR A 63 -2.51 2.30 -10.68
C TYR A 63 -1.57 3.30 -10.01
N PHE A 64 -0.69 3.96 -10.75
CA PHE A 64 0.24 4.96 -10.21
C PHE A 64 -0.51 6.10 -9.49
N TRP A 65 -1.45 6.74 -10.17
CA TRP A 65 -2.14 7.91 -9.62
C TRP A 65 -3.12 7.55 -8.51
N LEU A 66 -3.86 6.46 -8.62
CA LEU A 66 -4.81 6.04 -7.58
C LEU A 66 -4.08 5.53 -6.33
N THR A 67 -3.01 4.74 -6.51
CA THR A 67 -2.17 4.31 -5.39
C THR A 67 -1.56 5.52 -4.71
N GLY A 68 -1.00 6.46 -5.48
CA GLY A 68 -0.35 7.64 -4.91
C GLY A 68 -1.32 8.64 -4.28
N ALA A 69 -2.51 8.83 -4.87
CA ALA A 69 -3.56 9.65 -4.28
C ALA A 69 -4.00 9.08 -2.93
N LEU A 70 -4.24 7.77 -2.83
CA LEU A 70 -4.63 7.14 -1.58
C LEU A 70 -3.49 7.13 -0.56
N SER A 71 -2.26 6.84 -1.01
CA SER A 71 -1.04 6.85 -0.18
C SER A 71 -0.74 8.24 0.36
N SER A 72 -1.18 9.30 -0.33
CA SER A 72 -1.03 10.66 0.20
C SER A 72 -1.72 10.82 1.55
N PHE A 73 -2.87 10.17 1.76
CA PHE A 73 -3.67 10.32 2.98
C PHE A 73 -3.50 9.17 3.99
N LEU A 74 -3.06 7.99 3.53
CA LEU A 74 -2.88 6.78 4.32
C LEU A 74 -1.39 6.43 4.46
N ASP A 75 -1.08 5.44 5.29
CA ASP A 75 0.26 4.84 5.28
C ASP A 75 0.58 4.18 3.92
N ASN A 76 1.84 4.30 3.51
CA ASN A 76 2.40 3.66 2.33
C ASN A 76 2.15 2.14 2.32
N ALA A 77 2.41 1.46 3.45
CA ALA A 77 2.45 0.00 3.47
C ALA A 77 1.07 -0.64 3.32
N PRO A 78 0.02 -0.21 4.04
CA PRO A 78 -1.35 -0.65 3.79
C PRO A 78 -1.84 -0.28 2.39
N THR A 79 -1.50 0.92 1.89
CA THR A 79 -1.90 1.34 0.54
C THR A 79 -1.30 0.45 -0.53
N TYR A 80 0.00 0.15 -0.41
CA TYR A 80 0.69 -0.79 -1.29
C TYR A 80 0.01 -2.15 -1.32
N LEU A 81 -0.29 -2.72 -0.15
CA LEU A 81 -0.94 -4.03 -0.04
C LEU A 81 -2.34 -4.03 -0.67
N VAL A 82 -3.12 -2.97 -0.49
CA VAL A 82 -4.44 -2.82 -1.09
C VAL A 82 -4.37 -2.88 -2.62
N PHE A 83 -3.47 -2.12 -3.24
CA PHE A 83 -3.36 -2.09 -4.70
C PHE A 83 -2.63 -3.32 -5.26
N PHE A 84 -1.75 -3.94 -4.49
CA PHE A 84 -1.13 -5.22 -4.83
C PHE A 84 -2.19 -6.34 -4.92
N GLU A 85 -3.09 -6.42 -3.94
CA GLU A 85 -4.20 -7.38 -3.93
C GLU A 85 -5.22 -7.04 -5.02
N LEU A 86 -5.47 -5.75 -5.29
CA LEU A 86 -6.30 -5.29 -6.41
C LEU A 86 -5.74 -5.72 -7.78
N ALA A 87 -4.41 -5.75 -7.92
CA ALA A 87 -3.73 -6.21 -9.13
C ALA A 87 -3.65 -7.75 -9.25
N GLY A 88 -4.34 -8.48 -8.36
CA GLY A 88 -4.46 -9.94 -8.40
C GLY A 88 -3.75 -10.66 -7.26
N GLY A 89 -2.92 -9.97 -6.47
CA GLY A 89 -2.29 -10.54 -5.26
C GLY A 89 -1.26 -11.66 -5.50
N ASP A 90 -0.98 -12.01 -6.76
CA ASP A 90 0.03 -13.01 -7.13
C ASP A 90 1.40 -12.36 -7.32
N ALA A 91 2.28 -12.53 -6.34
CA ALA A 91 3.64 -12.01 -6.37
C ALA A 91 4.45 -12.56 -7.56
N GLN A 92 4.28 -13.82 -7.95
CA GLN A 92 5.07 -14.40 -9.03
C GLN A 92 4.71 -13.78 -10.38
N HIS A 93 3.41 -13.58 -10.62
CA HIS A 93 2.91 -12.90 -11.82
C HIS A 93 3.28 -11.41 -11.81
N LEU A 94 3.07 -10.70 -10.69
CA LEU A 94 3.37 -9.27 -10.57
C LEU A 94 4.86 -8.95 -10.66
N MET A 95 5.74 -9.87 -10.27
CA MET A 95 7.19 -9.68 -10.40
C MET A 95 7.73 -10.04 -11.79
N THR A 96 6.89 -10.62 -12.67
CA THR A 96 7.31 -11.07 -14.00
C THR A 96 6.46 -10.44 -15.09
N GLU A 97 5.29 -10.98 -15.35
CA GLU A 97 4.39 -10.60 -16.45
C GLU A 97 3.73 -9.24 -16.24
N ALA A 98 3.45 -8.86 -14.99
CA ALA A 98 2.84 -7.58 -14.61
C ALA A 98 3.81 -6.67 -13.83
N ALA A 99 5.12 -6.76 -14.13
CA ALA A 99 6.17 -5.98 -13.47
C ALA A 99 6.00 -4.46 -13.57
N SER A 100 5.44 -3.97 -14.68
CA SER A 100 5.18 -2.54 -14.86
C SER A 100 4.05 -2.04 -13.95
N THR A 101 2.99 -2.84 -13.77
CA THR A 101 1.91 -2.57 -12.80
C THR A 101 2.45 -2.58 -11.38
N LEU A 102 3.27 -3.57 -11.02
CA LEU A 102 3.91 -3.62 -9.71
C LEU A 102 4.81 -2.40 -9.45
N ALA A 103 5.55 -1.95 -10.47
CA ALA A 103 6.37 -0.75 -10.40
C ALA A 103 5.51 0.51 -10.22
N ALA A 104 4.38 0.62 -10.93
CA ALA A 104 3.45 1.74 -10.81
C ALA A 104 2.86 1.84 -9.39
N ILE A 105 2.44 0.70 -8.81
CA ILE A 105 1.96 0.62 -7.42
C ILE A 105 3.06 1.05 -6.46
N SER A 106 4.26 0.47 -6.60
CA SER A 106 5.40 0.76 -5.72
C SER A 106 5.80 2.24 -5.77
N ALA A 107 5.90 2.81 -6.97
CA ALA A 107 6.25 4.20 -7.20
C ALA A 107 5.18 5.15 -6.67
N GLY A 108 3.89 4.87 -6.92
CA GLY A 108 2.77 5.66 -6.41
C GLY A 108 2.75 5.67 -4.88
N ALA A 109 2.85 4.50 -4.25
CA ALA A 109 2.86 4.36 -2.80
C ALA A 109 4.01 5.14 -2.14
N VAL A 110 5.22 5.06 -2.70
CA VAL A 110 6.41 5.70 -2.13
C VAL A 110 6.49 7.20 -2.43
N PHE A 111 6.30 7.62 -3.68
CA PHE A 111 6.54 9.01 -4.06
C PHE A 111 5.46 9.97 -3.55
N MET A 112 4.24 9.48 -3.33
CA MET A 112 3.13 10.32 -2.90
C MET A 112 2.74 10.08 -1.43
N GLY A 113 3.32 9.07 -0.77
CA GLY A 113 3.03 8.71 0.62
C GLY A 113 3.29 9.81 1.65
N ALA A 114 4.19 10.74 1.35
CA ALA A 114 4.57 11.83 2.27
C ALA A 114 3.83 13.15 2.00
N ASN A 115 2.84 13.18 1.09
CA ASN A 115 2.22 14.42 0.65
C ASN A 115 1.37 15.12 1.73
N THR A 116 0.82 14.38 2.69
CA THR A 116 -0.08 14.97 3.70
C THR A 116 0.39 14.83 5.15
N TYR A 117 1.61 14.31 5.37
CA TYR A 117 2.29 14.25 6.68
C TYR A 117 1.35 13.82 7.84
N ILE A 118 0.64 12.69 7.63
CA ILE A 118 0.23 11.79 8.71
C ILE A 118 1.27 10.68 8.77
#